data_AF-A0A4Q4U587-F1
#
_entry.id   AF-A0A4Q4U587-F1
#
_cell.length_a   1.000
_cell.length_b   1.000
_cell.length_c   1.000
_cell.angle_alpha   90.00
_cell.angle_beta   90.00
_cell.angle_gamma   90.00
#
_symmetry.space_group_name_H-M   'P 1'
#
loop_
_entity.id
_entity.type
_entity.pdbx_description
1 polymer ?
#
loop_
_entity_poly.entity_id
_entity_poly.type
_entity_poly.pdbx_seq_one_letter_code
_entity_poly.pdbx_strand_id
1 'polypeptide(L)'
;MELSIIFLTTNRVSSIDHAFKSRVDLFLPYHDLTSEARRQVWGNFIGRAGKDKFDLTEESLDKLSHLNLNGREIKNLIKSAQLLSLKSGGKVPMDRLYMLADKRVQALAALDGIEA
;
A
#
# COMPACT_ATOMS: atom_id res chain seq x y z
N MET A 1 24.01 -32.28 -7.69
CA MET A 1 24.18 -30.81 -7.85
C MET A 1 22.92 -30.17 -7.31
N GLU A 2 23.03 -29.45 -6.20
CA GLU A 2 21.90 -28.65 -5.70
C GLU A 2 22.06 -27.22 -6.20
N LEU A 3 21.06 -26.72 -6.94
CA LEU A 3 20.97 -25.32 -7.34
C LEU A 3 20.35 -24.55 -6.17
N SER A 4 21.13 -23.68 -5.54
CA SER A 4 20.65 -22.78 -4.49
C SER A 4 20.05 -21.53 -5.15
N ILE A 5 18.81 -21.18 -4.77
CA ILE A 5 18.15 -19.94 -5.18
C ILE A 5 18.14 -19.00 -3.99
N ILE A 6 18.66 -17.79 -4.18
CA ILE A 6 18.69 -16.74 -3.15
C ILE A 6 17.77 -15.60 -3.59
N PHE A 7 16.87 -15.18 -2.71
CA PHE A 7 16.04 -13.99 -2.89
C PHE A 7 16.59 -12.84 -2.06
N LEU A 8 16.84 -11.70 -2.71
CA LEU A 8 17.31 -10.48 -2.07
C LEU A 8 16.35 -9.34 -2.35
N THR A 9 16.16 -8.48 -1.37
CA THR A 9 15.34 -7.26 -1.49
C THR A 9 16.15 -6.07 -1.04
N THR A 10 16.10 -4.96 -1.80
CA THR A 10 16.79 -3.72 -1.44
C THR A 10 15.96 -2.51 -1.85
N ASN A 11 15.96 -1.49 -1.01
CA ASN A 11 15.43 -0.17 -1.35
C ASN A 11 16.50 0.73 -2.00
N ARG A 12 17.73 0.23 -2.18
CA ARG A 12 18.90 0.99 -2.64
C ARG A 12 19.67 0.23 -3.72
N VAL A 13 19.01 -0.07 -4.84
CA VAL A 13 19.63 -0.80 -5.97
C VAL A 13 20.80 -0.03 -6.60
N SER A 14 20.78 1.30 -6.51
CA SER A 14 21.87 2.18 -6.96
C SER A 14 23.15 1.98 -6.16
N SER A 15 23.05 1.57 -4.90
CA SER A 15 24.19 1.31 -4.01
C SER A 15 24.80 -0.09 -4.19
N ILE A 16 24.19 -0.96 -5.01
CA ILE A 16 24.75 -2.27 -5.32
C ILE A 16 25.84 -2.11 -6.38
N ASP A 17 27.03 -2.64 -6.10
CA ASP A 17 28.18 -2.60 -6.99
C ASP A 17 28.00 -3.51 -8.23
N HIS A 18 28.87 -3.30 -9.22
CA HIS A 18 28.80 -4.00 -10.48
C HIS A 18 29.09 -5.51 -10.36
N ALA A 19 30.04 -5.93 -9.52
CA ALA A 19 30.40 -7.34 -9.36
C ALA A 19 29.31 -8.15 -8.66
N PHE A 20 28.53 -7.51 -7.78
CA PHE A 20 27.33 -8.12 -7.23
C PHE A 20 26.24 -8.26 -8.29
N LYS A 21 25.98 -7.19 -9.07
CA LYS A 21 24.98 -7.21 -10.14
C LYS A 21 25.26 -8.28 -11.21
N SER A 22 26.54 -8.53 -11.52
CA SER A 22 26.92 -9.55 -12.50
C SER A 22 26.62 -10.99 -12.07
N ARG A 23 26.26 -11.21 -10.80
CA ARG A 23 25.87 -12.53 -10.24
C ARG A 23 24.36 -12.67 -10.06
N VAL A 24 23.57 -11.66 -10.43
CA VAL A 24 22.12 -11.68 -10.33
C VAL A 24 21.54 -12.07 -11.69
N ASP A 25 20.89 -13.22 -11.76
CA ASP A 25 20.27 -13.71 -13.00
C ASP A 25 19.02 -12.91 -13.38
N LEU A 26 18.29 -12.37 -12.38
CA LEU A 26 17.02 -11.67 -12.59
C LEU A 26 16.88 -10.46 -11.67
N PHE A 27 16.55 -9.31 -12.26
CA PHE A 27 16.11 -8.12 -11.53
C PHE A 27 14.58 -8.00 -11.64
N LEU A 28 13.90 -7.93 -10.50
CA LEU A 28 12.46 -7.69 -10.41
C LEU A 28 12.21 -6.30 -9.82
N PRO A 29 12.12 -5.25 -10.65
CA PRO A 29 11.77 -3.92 -10.18
C PRO A 29 10.31 -3.92 -9.70
N TYR A 30 10.09 -3.38 -8.50
CA TYR A 30 8.76 -3.13 -7.97
C TYR A 30 8.37 -1.69 -8.28
N HIS A 31 7.54 -1.51 -9.29
CA HIS A 31 6.96 -0.22 -9.65
C HIS A 31 5.79 0.13 -8.73
N ASP A 32 5.39 1.41 -8.76
CA ASP A 32 4.16 1.85 -8.11
C ASP A 32 2.95 1.08 -8.66
N LEU A 33 2.00 0.82 -7.78
CA LEU A 33 0.77 0.12 -8.12
C LEU A 33 -0.04 0.94 -9.12
N THR A 34 -0.60 0.31 -10.15
CA THR A 34 -1.62 0.94 -11.00
C THR A 34 -2.91 1.18 -10.20
N SER A 35 -3.83 2.00 -10.74
CA SER A 35 -5.14 2.20 -10.10
C SER A 35 -5.88 0.86 -9.92
N GLU A 36 -5.86 0.01 -10.95
CA GLU A 36 -6.48 -1.31 -10.93
C GLU A 36 -5.86 -2.21 -9.85
N ALA A 37 -4.53 -2.20 -9.75
CA ALA A 37 -3.81 -2.94 -8.72
C ALA A 37 -4.14 -2.42 -7.30
N ARG A 38 -4.19 -1.09 -7.11
CA ARG A 38 -4.61 -0.48 -5.83
C ARG A 38 -6.03 -0.86 -5.47
N ARG A 39 -6.96 -0.85 -6.43
CA ARG A 39 -8.35 -1.28 -6.24
C ARG A 39 -8.42 -2.72 -5.71
N GLN A 40 -7.65 -3.63 -6.32
CA GLN A 40 -7.55 -5.02 -5.85
C GLN A 40 -6.95 -5.11 -4.45
N VAL A 41 -5.88 -4.36 -4.16
CA VAL A 41 -5.24 -4.35 -2.83
C VAL A 41 -6.18 -3.85 -1.75
N TRP A 42 -6.91 -2.75 -1.99
CA TRP A 42 -7.94 -2.24 -1.10
C TRP A 42 -9.03 -3.29 -0.84
N GLY A 43 -9.60 -3.88 -1.90
CA GLY A 43 -10.64 -4.90 -1.79
C GLY A 43 -10.17 -6.12 -1.00
N ASN A 44 -8.96 -6.60 -1.28
CA ASN A 44 -8.35 -7.74 -0.59
C ASN A 44 -8.11 -7.47 0.89
N PHE A 45 -7.56 -6.30 1.24
CA PHE A 45 -7.29 -5.98 2.64
C PHE A 45 -8.55 -5.66 3.44
N ILE A 46 -9.53 -4.97 2.86
CA ILE A 46 -10.83 -4.73 3.51
C ILE A 46 -11.55 -6.06 3.73
N GLY A 47 -11.55 -6.95 2.72
CA GLY A 47 -12.11 -8.30 2.82
C GLY A 47 -11.49 -9.10 3.97
N ARG A 48 -10.15 -9.11 4.07
CA ARG A 48 -9.41 -9.77 5.16
C ARG A 48 -9.63 -9.12 6.53
N ALA A 49 -9.90 -7.82 6.56
CA ALA A 49 -10.11 -7.07 7.80
C ALA A 49 -11.54 -7.26 8.38
N GLY A 50 -12.43 -7.93 7.64
CA GLY A 50 -13.84 -8.13 7.98
C GLY A 50 -14.70 -7.15 7.21
N LYS A 51 -15.20 -7.58 6.03
CA LYS A 51 -15.99 -6.74 5.12
C LYS A 51 -17.23 -6.12 5.78
N ASP A 52 -17.82 -6.83 6.73
CA ASP A 52 -18.95 -6.40 7.57
C ASP A 52 -18.65 -5.17 8.43
N LYS A 53 -17.37 -4.90 8.72
CA LYS A 53 -16.92 -3.75 9.50
C LYS A 53 -16.76 -2.48 8.67
N PHE A 54 -16.96 -2.54 7.36
CA PHE A 54 -16.82 -1.41 6.44
C PHE A 54 -18.10 -1.27 5.62
N ASP A 55 -18.57 -0.03 5.42
CA ASP A 55 -19.70 0.23 4.52
C ASP A 55 -19.20 0.35 3.06
N LEU A 56 -18.55 -0.71 2.59
CA LEU A 56 -17.86 -0.75 1.29
C LEU A 56 -18.86 -0.75 0.13
N THR A 57 -18.71 0.23 -0.77
CA THR A 57 -19.40 0.29 -2.08
C THR A 57 -18.38 0.26 -3.22
N GLU A 58 -18.82 -0.13 -4.41
CA GLU A 58 -17.95 -0.12 -5.61
C GLU A 58 -17.41 1.29 -5.91
N GLU A 59 -18.22 2.33 -5.71
CA GLU A 59 -17.83 3.73 -5.87
C GLU A 59 -16.76 4.14 -4.84
N SER A 60 -16.91 3.72 -3.57
CA SER A 60 -15.90 4.02 -2.54
C SER A 60 -14.56 3.35 -2.83
N LEU A 61 -14.58 2.14 -3.38
CA LEU A 61 -13.38 1.39 -3.76
C LEU A 61 -12.69 2.05 -4.97
N ASP A 62 -13.47 2.55 -5.92
CA ASP A 62 -12.96 3.31 -7.06
C ASP A 62 -12.32 4.64 -6.61
N LYS A 63 -12.97 5.40 -5.73
CA LYS A 63 -12.37 6.62 -5.15
C LYS A 63 -11.03 6.33 -4.46
N LEU A 64 -10.95 5.24 -3.70
CA LEU A 64 -9.72 4.83 -3.01
C LEU A 64 -8.61 4.37 -3.97
N SER A 65 -8.94 3.83 -5.14
CA SER A 65 -7.93 3.35 -6.11
C SER A 65 -7.20 4.48 -6.83
N HIS A 66 -7.81 5.67 -6.88
CA HIS A 66 -7.19 6.87 -7.46
C HIS A 66 -6.12 7.50 -6.55
N LEU A 67 -6.09 7.17 -5.25
CA LEU A 67 -5.08 7.67 -4.34
C LEU A 67 -3.75 6.93 -4.52
N ASN A 68 -2.66 7.66 -4.81
CA ASN A 68 -1.35 7.06 -5.06
C ASN A 68 -0.70 6.55 -3.76
N LEU A 69 -1.13 5.36 -3.33
CA LEU A 69 -0.68 4.70 -2.12
C LEU A 69 -0.13 3.31 -2.44
N ASN A 70 1.00 2.97 -1.84
CA ASN A 70 1.53 1.61 -1.92
C ASN A 70 0.77 0.67 -0.97
N GLY A 71 0.99 -0.63 -1.12
CA GLY A 71 0.29 -1.64 -0.31
C GLY A 71 0.54 -1.53 1.19
N ARG A 72 1.70 -1.02 1.63
CA ARG A 72 2.00 -0.82 3.06
C ARG A 72 1.14 0.31 3.64
N GLU A 73 1.04 1.43 2.94
CA GLU A 73 0.21 2.56 3.36
C GLU A 73 -1.27 2.17 3.42
N ILE A 74 -1.78 1.49 2.38
CA ILE A 74 -3.17 1.00 2.35
C ILE A 74 -3.46 0.11 3.57
N LYS A 75 -2.60 -0.88 3.85
CA LYS A 75 -2.77 -1.79 4.99
C LYS A 75 -2.79 -1.04 6.33
N ASN A 76 -1.93 -0.05 6.50
CA ASN A 76 -1.83 0.75 7.72
C ASN A 76 -3.05 1.65 7.92
N LEU A 77 -3.57 2.23 6.85
CA LEU A 77 -4.78 3.06 6.86
C LEU A 77 -6.00 2.26 7.30
N ILE A 78 -6.18 1.05 6.74
CA ILE A 78 -7.27 0.14 7.14
C ILE A 78 -7.20 -0.18 8.63
N LYS A 79 -6.02 -0.57 9.13
CA LYS A 79 -5.82 -0.84 10.56
C LYS A 79 -6.14 0.37 11.43
N SER A 80 -5.69 1.56 11.02
CA SER A 80 -5.93 2.81 11.75
C SER A 80 -7.42 3.14 11.80
N ALA A 81 -8.13 2.99 10.68
CA ALA A 81 -9.56 3.22 10.61
C ALA A 81 -10.35 2.25 11.52
N GLN A 82 -9.96 0.97 11.55
CA GLN A 82 -10.55 -0.01 12.47
C GLN A 82 -10.31 0.36 13.94
N LEU A 83 -9.07 0.72 14.30
CA LEU A 83 -8.73 1.14 15.66
C LEU A 83 -9.54 2.36 16.12
N LEU A 84 -9.78 3.31 15.22
CA LEU A 84 -10.61 4.47 15.50
C LEU A 84 -12.10 4.12 15.67
N SER A 85 -12.58 3.09 14.97
CA SER A 85 -13.98 2.64 15.04
C SER A 85 -14.28 1.76 16.25
N LEU A 86 -13.28 1.04 16.77
CA LEU A 86 -13.40 0.29 18.02
C LEU A 86 -13.83 1.17 19.19
N LYS A 87 -13.42 2.44 19.21
CA LYS A 87 -13.83 3.41 20.24
C LYS A 87 -15.29 3.83 20.13
N SER A 88 -15.88 3.78 18.93
CA SER A 88 -17.26 4.17 18.66
C SER A 88 -18.23 2.98 18.52
N GLY A 89 -17.74 1.74 18.60
CA GLY A 89 -18.56 0.51 18.54
C GLY A 89 -19.26 0.25 17.21
N GLY A 90 -18.94 1.03 16.17
CA GLY A 90 -19.62 1.00 14.87
C GLY A 90 -18.75 0.47 13.73
N LYS A 91 -19.35 0.38 12.53
CA LYS A 91 -18.63 0.17 11.28
C LYS A 91 -17.78 1.39 10.93
N VAL A 92 -16.73 1.17 10.15
CA VAL A 92 -15.88 2.21 9.59
C VAL A 92 -16.63 2.88 8.43
N PRO A 93 -16.99 4.17 8.53
CA PRO A 93 -17.57 4.89 7.41
C PRO A 93 -16.52 5.09 6.32
N MET A 94 -16.89 4.84 5.06
CA MET A 94 -15.94 4.95 3.94
C MET A 94 -15.42 6.36 3.73
N ASP A 95 -16.24 7.39 4.00
CA ASP A 95 -15.80 8.80 3.93
C ASP A 95 -14.66 9.09 4.92
N ARG A 96 -14.70 8.46 6.09
CA ARG A 96 -13.63 8.62 7.10
C ARG A 96 -12.35 7.91 6.66
N LEU A 97 -12.47 6.71 6.06
CA LEU A 97 -11.32 5.99 5.51
C LEU A 97 -10.69 6.78 4.36
N TYR A 98 -11.52 7.31 3.45
CA TYR A 98 -11.07 8.15 2.34
C TYR A 98 -10.35 9.41 2.85
N MET A 99 -10.93 10.13 3.81
CA MET A 99 -10.30 11.30 4.42
C MET A 99 -8.94 10.96 5.05
N LEU A 100 -8.80 9.83 5.73
CA LEU A 100 -7.51 9.40 6.29
C LEU A 100 -6.49 9.10 5.20
N ALA A 101 -6.93 8.47 4.11
CA ALA A 101 -6.09 8.13 2.97
C ALA A 101 -5.64 9.39 2.21
N ASP A 102 -6.55 10.33 1.94
CA ASP A 102 -6.26 11.61 1.30
C ASP A 102 -5.27 12.46 2.14
N LYS A 103 -5.50 12.59 3.44
CA LYS A 103 -4.55 13.26 4.35
C LYS A 103 -3.18 12.59 4.35
N ARG A 104 -3.12 11.26 4.21
CA ARG A 104 -1.86 10.53 4.09
C ARG A 104 -1.14 10.88 2.79
N VAL A 105 -1.84 10.93 1.66
CA VAL A 105 -1.27 11.35 0.37
C VAL A 105 -0.72 12.77 0.46
N GLN A 106 -1.47 13.70 1.03
CA GLN A 106 -1.02 15.09 1.21
C GLN A 106 0.21 15.19 2.11
N ALA A 107 0.25 14.43 3.20
CA ALA A 107 1.40 14.40 4.10
C ALA A 107 2.65 13.82 3.42
N LEU A 108 2.51 12.76 2.62
CA LEU A 108 3.61 12.19 1.85
C LEU A 108 4.13 13.19 0.81
N ALA A 109 3.22 13.81 0.05
CA ALA A 109 3.59 14.82 -0.94
C ALA A 109 4.31 16.04 -0.31
N ALA A 110 3.91 16.45 0.89
CA ALA A 110 4.58 17.52 1.62
C ALA A 110 5.99 17.12 2.08
N LEU A 111 6.20 15.87 2.50
CA LEU A 111 7.50 15.36 2.90
C LEU A 111 8.44 15.21 1.69
N ASP A 112 7.94 14.66 0.58
CA ASP A 112 8.70 14.53 -0.67
C ASP A 112 9.07 15.91 -1.24
N GLY A 113 8.22 16.92 -1.05
CA GLY A 113 8.49 18.31 -1.43
C GLY A 113 9.42 19.09 -0.50
N ILE A 114 9.74 18.56 0.70
CA ILE A 114 10.73 19.13 1.62
C ILE A 114 12.15 18.59 1.32
N GLU A 115 12.25 17.47 0.60
CA GLU A 115 13.52 16.86 0.19
C GLU A 115 14.05 17.35 -1.19
N ALA A 116 13.41 18.36 -1.79
CA ALA A 116 13.81 18.96 -3.08
C ALA A 116 14.58 20.28 -2.94
#